data_AF-A0A0C1DBA4-F1
#
_entry.id   AF-A0A0C1DBA4-F1
#
_cell.length_a   1.000
_cell.length_b   1.000
_cell.length_c   1.000
_cell.angle_alpha   90.00
_cell.angle_beta   90.00
_cell.angle_gamma   90.00
#
_symmetry.space_group_name_H-M   'P 1'
#
loop_
_entity.id
_entity.type
_entity.pdbx_description
1 polymer ?
#
loop_
_entity_poly.entity_id
_entity_poly.type
_entity_poly.pdbx_seq_one_letter_code
_entity_poly.pdbx_strand_id
1 'polypeptide(L)'
;MGLLVCAIWLAACTGKTGTNKNEQTADWKTEFRKKLPLLGHRNWILVVDKAFPLQQSAGMEYIYAPEGMEAVLREVILGIKTAEHIKPIIYRDRELEFVKPLVGAKADQLIQSTQAILKGTAVNTMLHDSVFKQLDREAGLFKVLVIKTNETVPYSSTFIKLDCGYWDAAKEAAMRKEMTR
;
A
#
# COMPACT_ATOMS: atom_id res chain seq x y z
N MET A 1 31.33 -58.92 40.92
CA MET A 1 32.75 -58.52 40.74
C MET A 1 33.11 -58.81 39.30
N GLY A 2 33.35 -57.79 38.48
CA GLY A 2 33.70 -57.95 37.06
C GLY A 2 32.99 -56.93 36.17
N LEU A 3 33.73 -55.90 35.77
CA LEU A 3 33.32 -54.75 34.99
C LEU A 3 32.71 -55.15 33.63
N LEU A 4 31.59 -54.52 33.25
CA LEU A 4 31.18 -54.40 31.86
C LEU A 4 31.50 -52.97 31.40
N VAL A 5 32.53 -52.86 30.56
CA VAL A 5 32.99 -51.62 29.94
C VAL A 5 31.95 -51.20 28.88
N CYS A 6 31.18 -50.15 29.18
CA CYS A 6 30.31 -49.53 28.18
C CYS A 6 31.04 -48.30 27.62
N ALA A 7 31.62 -48.47 26.43
CA ALA A 7 32.28 -47.39 25.71
C ALA A 7 31.25 -46.33 25.29
N ILE A 8 31.30 -45.16 25.93
CA ILE A 8 30.48 -44.00 25.58
C ILE A 8 31.14 -43.32 24.36
N TRP A 9 30.59 -43.53 23.18
CA TRP A 9 30.91 -42.72 21.99
C TRP A 9 30.11 -41.42 22.07
N LEU A 10 30.78 -40.33 22.47
CA LEU A 10 30.28 -38.97 22.33
C LEU A 10 30.34 -38.56 20.85
N ALA A 11 29.27 -38.84 20.10
CA ALA A 11 29.05 -38.21 18.81
C ALA A 11 28.60 -36.76 19.04
N ALA A 12 29.55 -35.84 19.04
CA ALA A 12 29.30 -34.41 19.01
C ALA A 12 28.69 -34.04 17.64
N CYS A 13 27.37 -34.06 17.54
CA CYS A 13 26.67 -33.40 16.45
C CYS A 13 26.78 -31.89 16.66
N THR A 14 27.85 -31.28 16.16
CA THR A 14 27.90 -29.83 15.89
C THR A 14 26.99 -29.53 14.71
N GLY A 15 25.68 -29.61 14.95
CA GLY A 15 24.68 -29.01 14.09
C GLY A 15 24.66 -27.51 14.35
N LYS A 16 25.52 -26.75 13.68
CA LYS A 16 25.25 -25.33 13.45
C LYS A 16 24.05 -25.26 12.51
N THR A 17 22.84 -25.36 13.06
CA THR A 17 21.65 -24.84 12.42
C THR A 17 21.80 -23.33 12.40
N GLY A 18 22.45 -22.82 11.36
CA GLY A 18 22.27 -21.44 10.95
C GLY A 18 20.80 -21.26 10.65
N THR A 19 20.06 -20.72 11.61
CA THR A 19 18.72 -20.19 11.37
C THR A 19 18.85 -19.18 10.25
N ASN A 20 18.39 -19.55 9.05
CA ASN A 20 18.19 -18.64 7.93
C ASN A 20 17.18 -17.58 8.39
N LYS A 21 17.66 -16.46 8.92
CA LYS A 21 16.86 -15.28 9.26
C LYS A 21 16.35 -14.54 8.02
N ASN A 22 16.17 -15.23 6.89
CA ASN A 22 15.75 -14.67 5.61
C ASN A 22 14.37 -15.17 5.14
N GLU A 23 13.64 -15.95 5.95
CA GLU A 23 12.31 -16.47 5.59
C GLU A 23 11.12 -15.56 5.97
N GLN A 24 11.35 -14.32 6.45
CA GLN A 24 10.24 -13.49 6.96
C GLN A 24 10.30 -12.00 6.62
N THR A 25 10.80 -11.69 5.43
CA THR A 25 10.33 -10.53 4.68
C THR A 25 9.91 -11.03 3.31
N ALA A 26 8.64 -11.41 3.17
CA ALA A 26 8.06 -11.50 1.84
C ALA A 26 8.32 -10.15 1.14
N ASP A 27 8.92 -10.18 -0.04
CA ASP A 27 9.09 -8.97 -0.85
C ASP A 27 7.70 -8.39 -1.11
N TRP A 28 7.37 -7.32 -0.40
CA TRP A 28 6.06 -6.67 -0.44
C TRP A 28 5.65 -6.31 -1.89
N LYS A 29 6.64 -6.08 -2.77
CA LYS A 29 6.40 -5.81 -4.19
C LYS A 29 5.84 -7.05 -4.89
N THR A 30 6.33 -8.23 -4.56
CA THR A 30 5.82 -9.50 -5.07
C THR A 30 4.38 -9.74 -4.62
N GLU A 31 4.05 -9.45 -3.35
CA GLU A 31 2.65 -9.53 -2.87
C GLU A 31 1.75 -8.52 -3.57
N PHE A 32 2.19 -7.26 -3.69
CA PHE A 32 1.48 -6.21 -4.41
C PHE A 32 1.20 -6.62 -5.86
N ARG A 33 2.20 -7.10 -6.60
CA ARG A 33 2.05 -7.55 -8.00
C ARG A 33 1.10 -8.74 -8.15
N LYS A 34 1.03 -9.64 -7.17
CA LYS A 34 0.07 -10.75 -7.18
C LYS A 34 -1.37 -10.27 -6.98
N LYS A 35 -1.58 -9.25 -6.14
CA LYS A 35 -2.90 -8.70 -5.85
C LYS A 35 -3.41 -7.76 -6.93
N LEU A 36 -2.53 -6.98 -7.56
CA LEU A 36 -2.91 -5.91 -8.48
C LEU A 36 -3.86 -6.36 -9.62
N PRO A 37 -3.68 -7.51 -10.30
CA PRO A 37 -4.60 -7.95 -11.35
C PRO A 37 -6.02 -8.29 -10.87
N LEU A 38 -6.23 -8.46 -9.57
CA LEU A 38 -7.53 -8.74 -8.97
C LEU A 38 -8.28 -7.46 -8.57
N LEU A 39 -7.60 -6.31 -8.55
CA LEU A 39 -8.17 -5.04 -8.13
C LEU A 39 -8.69 -4.29 -9.36
N GLY A 40 -9.97 -3.93 -9.35
CA GLY A 40 -10.65 -3.24 -10.43
C GLY A 40 -11.34 -1.95 -10.00
N HIS A 41 -12.26 -1.47 -10.83
CA HIS A 41 -13.08 -0.30 -10.55
C HIS A 41 -13.77 -0.42 -9.16
N ARG A 42 -13.63 0.63 -8.33
CA ARG A 42 -14.07 0.76 -6.91
C ARG A 42 -13.18 0.13 -5.86
N ASN A 43 -12.19 -0.68 -6.22
CA ASN A 43 -11.18 -1.07 -5.24
C ASN A 43 -10.30 0.13 -4.87
N TRP A 44 -9.67 0.04 -3.70
CA TRP A 44 -8.74 1.06 -3.22
C TRP A 44 -7.37 0.46 -2.96
N ILE A 45 -6.34 1.27 -3.22
CA ILE A 45 -4.97 1.03 -2.78
C ILE A 45 -4.53 2.24 -1.96
N LEU A 46 -4.07 2.00 -0.74
CA LEU A 46 -3.63 3.03 0.18
C LEU A 46 -2.15 2.85 0.41
N VAL A 47 -1.37 3.91 0.20
CA VAL A 47 0.04 3.96 0.62
C VAL A 47 0.08 4.87 1.83
N VAL A 48 0.27 4.28 3.01
CA VAL A 48 -0.01 4.96 4.28
C VAL A 48 1.23 5.12 5.15
N ASP A 49 1.20 6.14 5.98
CA ASP A 49 2.20 6.34 7.02
C ASP A 49 2.18 5.23 8.08
N LYS A 50 3.19 5.23 8.94
CA LYS A 50 3.41 4.21 9.97
C LYS A 50 2.36 4.24 11.07
N ALA A 51 1.66 5.35 11.28
CA ALA A 51 0.65 5.48 12.33
C ALA A 51 -0.74 5.01 11.86
N PHE A 52 -0.96 4.85 10.55
CA PHE A 52 -2.25 4.39 10.02
C PHE A 52 -2.74 3.10 10.70
N PRO A 53 -4.01 3.07 11.16
CA PRO A 53 -4.50 1.99 12.02
C PRO A 53 -4.68 0.68 11.25
N LEU A 54 -4.46 -0.43 11.95
CA LEU A 54 -4.91 -1.74 11.52
C LEU A 54 -6.40 -1.88 11.86
N GLN A 55 -7.27 -1.77 10.86
CA GLN A 55 -8.72 -1.84 11.02
C GLN A 55 -9.21 -3.30 11.04
N GLN A 56 -10.31 -3.54 11.74
CA GLN A 56 -10.92 -4.88 11.85
C GLN A 56 -11.88 -5.23 10.70
N SER A 57 -11.91 -4.46 9.60
CA SER A 57 -12.81 -4.72 8.47
C SER A 57 -12.33 -5.89 7.60
N ALA A 58 -13.25 -6.81 7.25
CA ALA A 58 -12.96 -7.96 6.38
C ALA A 58 -12.59 -7.57 4.92
N GLY A 59 -12.94 -6.34 4.51
CA GLY A 59 -12.55 -5.77 3.22
C GLY A 59 -11.11 -5.27 3.17
N MET A 60 -10.46 -5.06 4.33
CA MET A 60 -9.11 -4.53 4.41
C MET A 60 -8.07 -5.64 4.32
N GLU A 61 -7.06 -5.44 3.47
CA GLU A 61 -5.89 -6.29 3.35
C GLU A 61 -4.64 -5.46 3.54
N TYR A 62 -3.66 -5.99 4.27
CA TYR A 62 -2.48 -5.24 4.67
C TYR A 62 -1.21 -5.89 4.14
N ILE A 63 -0.32 -5.06 3.59
CA ILE A 63 1.07 -5.40 3.27
C ILE A 63 1.94 -4.40 4.02
N TYR A 64 3.02 -4.87 4.64
CA TYR A 64 4.03 -4.00 5.24
C TYR A 64 5.21 -3.81 4.28
N ALA A 65 5.54 -2.55 4.00
CA ALA A 65 6.70 -2.15 3.21
C ALA A 65 7.69 -1.39 4.13
N PRO A 66 8.89 -1.92 4.40
CA PRO A 66 9.85 -1.28 5.30
C PRO A 66 10.46 0.03 4.75
N GLU A 67 10.22 0.38 3.49
CA GLU A 67 10.71 1.60 2.87
C GLU A 67 9.86 2.84 3.23
N GLY A 68 10.38 4.02 2.88
CA GLY A 68 9.68 5.30 3.02
C GLY A 68 8.60 5.52 1.94
N MET A 69 7.74 6.51 2.18
CA MET A 69 6.59 6.85 1.33
C MET A 69 6.96 7.01 -0.15
N GLU A 70 8.07 7.69 -0.46
CA GLU A 70 8.47 7.94 -1.84
C GLU A 70 8.70 6.64 -2.63
N ALA A 71 9.50 5.72 -2.07
CA ALA A 71 9.85 4.48 -2.75
C ALA A 71 8.62 3.59 -2.98
N VAL A 72 7.76 3.49 -1.97
CA VAL A 72 6.55 2.67 -2.03
C VAL A 72 5.53 3.26 -3.00
N LEU A 73 5.26 4.57 -2.90
CA LEU A 73 4.31 5.26 -3.78
C LEU A 73 4.76 5.18 -5.24
N ARG A 74 6.07 5.28 -5.52
CA ARG A 74 6.63 5.15 -6.87
C ARG A 74 6.32 3.78 -7.48
N GLU A 75 6.56 2.70 -6.76
CA GLU A 75 6.28 1.34 -7.23
C GLU A 75 4.78 1.13 -7.45
N VAL A 76 3.94 1.61 -6.53
CA VAL A 76 2.48 1.44 -6.61
C VAL A 76 1.91 2.20 -7.81
N ILE A 77 2.30 3.47 -8.00
CA ILE A 77 1.86 4.27 -9.13
C ILE A 77 2.37 3.70 -10.45
N LEU A 78 3.61 3.20 -10.49
CA LEU A 78 4.14 2.50 -11.67
C LEU A 78 3.28 1.27 -11.99
N GLY A 79 3.02 0.42 -10.99
CA GLY A 79 2.19 -0.78 -11.16
C GLY A 79 0.80 -0.45 -11.72
N ILE A 80 0.12 0.54 -11.13
CA ILE A 80 -1.20 0.98 -11.61
C ILE A 80 -1.11 1.51 -13.06
N LYS A 81 -0.11 2.35 -13.38
CA LYS A 81 0.05 2.90 -14.74
C LYS A 81 0.35 1.83 -15.79
N THR A 82 0.99 0.73 -15.40
CA THR A 82 1.26 -0.40 -16.29
C THR A 82 0.08 -1.34 -16.47
N ALA A 83 -0.93 -1.27 -15.58
CA ALA A 83 -2.09 -2.14 -15.64
C ALA A 83 -3.19 -1.53 -16.53
N GLU A 84 -3.53 -2.20 -17.63
CA GLU A 84 -4.48 -1.67 -18.62
C GLU A 84 -5.93 -1.52 -18.11
N HIS A 85 -6.32 -2.35 -17.14
CA HIS A 85 -7.71 -2.44 -16.67
C HIS A 85 -8.09 -1.37 -15.64
N ILE A 86 -7.11 -0.64 -15.10
CA ILE A 86 -7.33 0.34 -14.02
C ILE A 86 -6.57 1.64 -14.27
N LYS A 87 -7.06 2.70 -13.64
CA LYS A 87 -6.36 3.98 -13.54
C LYS A 87 -6.57 4.61 -12.16
N PRO A 88 -5.67 5.46 -11.68
CA PRO A 88 -5.76 6.03 -10.35
C PRO A 88 -6.66 7.28 -10.31
N ILE A 89 -7.49 7.37 -9.29
CA ILE A 89 -8.06 8.63 -8.79
C ILE A 89 -7.43 8.89 -7.42
N ILE A 90 -6.63 9.94 -7.32
CA ILE A 90 -5.75 10.16 -6.18
C ILE A 90 -6.37 11.16 -5.20
N TYR A 91 -6.27 10.84 -3.92
CA TYR A 91 -6.64 11.69 -2.80
C TYR A 91 -5.47 11.80 -1.81
N ARG A 92 -5.34 12.96 -1.18
CA ARG A 92 -4.43 13.22 -0.05
C ARG A 92 -5.16 13.94 1.07
N ASP A 93 -4.64 13.79 2.28
CA ASP A 93 -5.08 14.56 3.44
C ASP A 93 -4.82 16.06 3.21
N ARG A 94 -5.84 16.87 3.47
CA ARG A 94 -5.75 18.34 3.36
C ARG A 94 -4.89 18.93 4.49
N GLU A 95 -4.82 18.22 5.61
CA GLU A 95 -4.12 18.57 6.84
C GLU A 95 -2.60 18.66 6.65
N LEU A 96 -2.03 17.98 5.65
CA LEU A 96 -0.60 18.01 5.36
C LEU A 96 -0.06 19.43 5.14
N GLU A 97 -0.83 20.29 4.45
CA GLU A 97 -0.46 21.69 4.22
C GLU A 97 -0.41 22.52 5.51
N PHE A 98 -1.17 22.12 6.54
CA PHE A 98 -1.23 22.81 7.83
C PHE A 98 -0.19 22.27 8.83
N VAL A 99 0.20 21.01 8.69
CA VAL A 99 1.25 20.39 9.53
C VAL A 99 2.65 20.65 9.00
N LYS A 100 2.79 20.91 7.69
CA LYS A 100 4.07 21.23 7.05
C LYS A 100 4.92 22.27 7.81
N PRO A 101 4.38 23.42 8.28
CA PRO A 101 5.16 24.39 9.06
C PRO A 101 5.68 23.86 10.41
N LEU A 102 5.01 22.85 10.99
CA LEU A 102 5.37 22.23 12.28
C LEU A 102 6.44 21.15 12.12
N VAL A 103 6.45 20.45 10.99
CA VAL A 103 7.39 19.36 10.68
C VAL A 103 8.64 19.87 9.96
N GLY A 104 8.54 20.99 9.25
CA GLY A 104 9.65 21.64 8.56
C GLY A 104 10.16 20.85 7.35
N ALA A 105 11.49 20.83 7.17
CA ALA A 105 12.14 20.36 5.95
C ALA A 105 11.77 18.93 5.52
N LYS A 106 11.47 18.03 6.46
CA LYS A 106 11.06 16.65 6.15
C LYS A 106 9.72 16.59 5.42
N ALA A 107 8.75 17.42 5.82
CA ALA A 107 7.46 17.50 5.13
C ALA A 107 7.63 18.10 3.74
N ASP A 108 8.48 19.12 3.59
CA ASP A 108 8.79 19.72 2.28
C ASP A 108 9.40 18.72 1.31
N GLN A 109 10.39 17.96 1.75
CA GLN A 109 11.04 16.93 0.93
C GLN A 109 10.05 15.86 0.49
N LEU A 110 9.21 15.38 1.41
CA LEU A 110 8.16 14.41 1.11
C LEU A 110 7.15 14.96 0.09
N ILE A 111 6.67 16.18 0.29
CA ILE A 111 5.66 16.79 -0.59
C ILE A 111 6.26 16.91 -2.00
N GLN A 112 7.48 17.42 -2.12
CA GLN A 112 8.16 17.58 -3.41
C GLN A 112 8.38 16.23 -4.10
N SER A 113 8.91 15.23 -3.39
CA SER A 113 9.23 13.93 -3.98
C SER A 113 7.97 13.19 -4.43
N THR A 114 6.92 13.23 -3.61
CA THR A 114 5.65 12.58 -3.95
C THR A 114 4.87 13.36 -5.02
N GLN A 115 4.97 14.69 -5.09
CA GLN A 115 4.42 15.48 -6.21
C GLN A 115 5.10 15.13 -7.54
N ALA A 116 6.42 14.93 -7.53
CA ALA A 116 7.15 14.52 -8.72
C ALA A 116 6.68 13.16 -9.27
N ILE A 117 6.38 12.19 -8.38
CA ILE A 117 5.84 10.87 -8.76
C ILE A 117 4.45 11.01 -9.40
N LEU A 118 3.61 11.92 -8.87
CA LEU A 118 2.23 12.12 -9.31
C LEU A 118 2.08 13.12 -10.46
N LYS A 119 3.18 13.62 -11.02
CA LYS A 119 3.15 14.60 -12.12
C LYS A 119 2.25 14.11 -13.27
N GLY A 120 1.36 14.99 -13.72
CA GLY A 120 0.39 14.70 -14.78
C GLY A 120 -0.84 13.92 -14.33
N THR A 121 -0.99 13.61 -13.03
CA THR A 121 -2.20 13.01 -12.45
C THR A 121 -2.90 14.05 -11.58
N ALA A 122 -4.22 14.18 -11.71
CA ALA A 122 -4.99 15.03 -10.82
C ALA A 122 -4.94 14.49 -9.39
N VAL A 123 -4.59 15.34 -8.43
CA VAL A 123 -4.54 15.01 -7.00
C VAL A 123 -5.64 15.80 -6.30
N ASN A 124 -6.62 15.07 -5.76
CA ASN A 124 -7.68 15.65 -4.95
C ASN A 124 -7.22 15.74 -3.49
N THR A 125 -7.85 16.62 -2.72
CA THR A 125 -7.65 16.68 -1.27
C THR A 125 -8.97 16.45 -0.54
N MET A 126 -8.89 15.81 0.62
CA MET A 126 -10.01 15.60 1.53
C MET A 126 -9.53 15.64 2.97
N LEU A 127 -10.43 15.90 3.91
CA LEU A 127 -10.11 15.83 5.33
C LEU A 127 -9.88 14.37 5.75
N HIS A 128 -8.95 14.16 6.67
CA HIS A 128 -8.58 12.83 7.16
C HIS A 128 -9.79 12.01 7.63
N ASP A 129 -10.66 12.60 8.44
CA ASP A 129 -11.91 11.96 8.89
C ASP A 129 -12.86 11.59 7.74
N SER A 130 -12.86 12.39 6.66
CA SER A 130 -13.68 12.12 5.49
C SER A 130 -13.17 10.90 4.72
N VAL A 131 -11.84 10.72 4.67
CA VAL A 131 -11.22 9.53 4.07
C VAL A 131 -11.72 8.28 4.78
N PHE A 132 -11.63 8.24 6.12
CA PHE A 132 -12.06 7.06 6.89
C PHE A 132 -13.53 6.74 6.71
N LYS A 133 -14.41 7.76 6.77
CA LYS A 133 -15.84 7.56 6.48
C LYS A 133 -16.07 6.97 5.10
N GLN A 134 -15.26 7.34 4.11
CA GLN A 134 -15.35 6.79 2.77
C GLN A 134 -14.83 5.35 2.72
N LEU A 135 -13.66 5.08 3.31
CA LEU A 135 -13.06 3.75 3.37
C LEU A 135 -13.95 2.75 4.09
N ASP A 136 -14.59 3.12 5.21
CA ASP A 136 -15.49 2.25 5.96
C ASP A 136 -16.69 1.80 5.11
N ARG A 137 -17.26 2.72 4.32
CA ARG A 137 -18.34 2.41 3.40
C ARG A 137 -17.88 1.49 2.27
N GLU A 138 -16.74 1.79 1.67
CA GLU A 138 -16.22 1.06 0.52
C GLU A 138 -15.71 -0.34 0.93
N ALA A 139 -15.06 -0.47 2.08
CA ALA A 139 -14.55 -1.74 2.62
C ALA A 139 -15.66 -2.72 3.03
N GLY A 140 -16.89 -2.25 3.21
CA GLY A 140 -18.06 -3.12 3.39
C GLY A 140 -18.48 -3.86 2.12
N LEU A 141 -18.06 -3.39 0.94
CA LEU A 141 -18.48 -3.91 -0.37
C LEU A 141 -17.31 -4.38 -1.24
N PHE A 142 -16.15 -3.74 -1.12
CA PHE A 142 -14.99 -3.94 -1.98
C PHE A 142 -13.70 -4.10 -1.17
N LYS A 143 -12.70 -4.72 -1.80
CA LYS A 143 -11.38 -4.86 -1.20
C LYS A 143 -10.61 -3.55 -1.21
N VAL A 144 -9.92 -3.32 -0.11
CA VAL A 144 -9.05 -2.19 0.14
C VAL A 144 -7.66 -2.73 0.49
N LEU A 145 -6.68 -2.47 -0.37
CA LEU A 145 -5.29 -2.87 -0.15
C LEU A 145 -4.52 -1.75 0.53
N VAL A 146 -4.09 -1.96 1.76
CA VAL A 146 -3.28 -1.03 2.54
C VAL A 146 -1.83 -1.47 2.49
N ILE A 147 -0.96 -0.61 1.98
CA ILE A 147 0.49 -0.79 1.97
C ILE A 147 1.08 0.19 2.98
N LYS A 148 1.45 -0.34 4.13
CA LYS A 148 1.92 0.44 5.28
C LYS A 148 3.42 0.65 5.21
N THR A 149 3.84 1.91 5.20
CA THR A 149 5.24 2.31 5.05
C THR A 149 5.91 2.59 6.39
N ASN A 150 7.21 2.91 6.38
CA ASN A 150 7.93 3.46 7.53
C ASN A 150 7.87 4.99 7.64
N GLU A 151 7.04 5.67 6.83
CA GLU A 151 6.89 7.12 6.89
C GLU A 151 6.29 7.58 8.22
N THR A 152 6.80 8.69 8.74
CA THR A 152 6.40 9.27 10.04
C THR A 152 6.01 10.74 9.95
N VAL A 153 6.04 11.36 8.76
CA VAL A 153 5.37 12.65 8.53
C VAL A 153 3.85 12.44 8.67
N PRO A 154 3.16 13.16 9.57
CA PRO A 154 1.71 13.06 9.71
C PRO A 154 1.00 13.46 8.42
N TYR A 155 -0.15 12.83 8.14
CA TYR A 155 -0.98 13.16 6.97
C TYR A 155 -0.25 12.97 5.61
N SER A 156 0.80 12.14 5.59
CA SER A 156 1.58 11.84 4.38
C SER A 156 0.96 10.74 3.52
N SER A 157 -0.09 10.09 4.03
CA SER A 157 -0.79 9.00 3.36
C SER A 157 -1.39 9.44 2.02
N THR A 158 -1.33 8.54 1.02
CA THR A 158 -1.95 8.72 -0.30
C THR A 158 -2.99 7.64 -0.52
N PHE A 159 -4.23 8.05 -0.82
CA PHE A 159 -5.37 7.15 -1.01
C PHE A 159 -5.72 7.10 -2.50
N ILE A 160 -5.73 5.90 -3.07
CA ILE A 160 -5.87 5.72 -4.52
C ILE A 160 -7.13 4.88 -4.76
N LYS A 161 -8.20 5.53 -5.22
CA LYS A 161 -9.37 4.81 -5.74
C LYS A 161 -9.08 4.37 -7.17
N LEU A 162 -9.41 3.13 -7.50
CA LEU A 162 -9.23 2.60 -8.84
C LEU A 162 -10.50 2.83 -9.66
N ASP A 163 -10.31 3.38 -10.85
CA ASP A 163 -11.34 3.51 -11.89
C ASP A 163 -10.98 2.65 -13.09
N CYS A 164 -11.92 2.41 -14.01
CA CYS A 164 -11.67 1.60 -15.19
C CYS A 164 -10.65 2.27 -16.12
N GLY A 165 -9.61 1.52 -16.50
CA GLY A 165 -8.51 2.01 -17.33
C GLY A 165 -8.90 2.24 -18.80
N TYR A 166 -9.71 1.35 -19.37
CA TYR A 166 -10.09 1.40 -20.78
C TYR A 166 -11.44 2.09 -21.06
N TRP A 167 -12.28 2.25 -20.04
CA TRP A 167 -13.63 2.84 -20.14
C TRP A 167 -13.83 3.95 -19.11
N ASP A 168 -13.54 5.19 -19.50
CA ASP A 168 -13.67 6.35 -18.61
C ASP A 168 -15.09 6.94 -18.55
N ALA A 169 -15.30 7.87 -17.63
CA ALA A 169 -16.58 8.56 -17.44
C ALA A 169 -17.06 9.33 -18.69
N ALA A 170 -16.16 9.81 -19.55
CA ALA A 170 -16.54 10.50 -20.77
C ALA A 170 -17.07 9.53 -21.83
N LYS A 171 -16.41 8.38 -22.01
CA LYS A 171 -16.90 7.27 -22.86
C LYS A 171 -18.24 6.74 -22.36
N GLU A 172 -18.37 6.53 -21.05
CA GLU A 172 -19.63 6.12 -20.43
C GLU A 172 -20.75 7.14 -20.71
N ALA A 173 -20.50 8.44 -20.46
CA ALA A 173 -21.49 9.49 -20.69
C ALA A 173 -21.92 9.58 -22.16
N ALA A 174 -20.97 9.47 -23.09
CA ALA A 174 -21.26 9.46 -24.53
C ALA A 174 -22.14 8.27 -24.92
N MET A 175 -21.82 7.07 -24.44
CA MET A 175 -22.62 5.87 -24.68
C MET A 175 -24.03 5.98 -24.08
N ARG A 176 -24.16 6.50 -22.86
CA ARG A 176 -25.48 6.71 -22.22
C ARG A 176 -26.37 7.67 -22.99
N LYS A 177 -25.79 8.72 -23.58
CA LYS A 177 -26.53 9.64 -24.45
C LYS A 177 -27.09 8.95 -25.69
N GLU A 178 -26.31 8.06 -26.31
CA GLU A 178 -26.76 7.28 -27.46
C GLU A 178 -27.85 6.26 -27.10
N MET A 179 -27.84 5.68 -25.90
CA MET A 179 -28.90 4.75 -25.45
C MET A 179 -30.28 5.42 -25.32
N THR A 180 -30.33 6.73 -25.13
CA THR A 180 -31.56 7.50 -24.94
C THR A 180 -32.06 8.17 -26.23
N ARG A 181 -31.36 7.98 -27.34
CA ARG A 181 -31.71 8.51 -28.66
C ARG A 181 -32.63 7.55 -29.41
#